data_AF-A0A925R1P3-F1
#
_entry.id   AF-A0A925R1P3-F1
#
_cell.length_a   1.000
_cell.length_b   1.000
_cell.length_c   1.000
_cell.angle_alpha   90.00
_cell.angle_beta   90.00
_cell.angle_gamma   90.00
#
_symmetry.space_group_name_H-M   'P 1'
#
loop_
_entity.id
_entity.type
_entity.pdbx_description
1 polymer ?
#
loop_
_entity_poly.entity_id
_entity_poly.type
_entity_poly.pdbx_seq_one_letter_code
_entity_poly.pdbx_strand_id
1 'polypeptide(L)' 'MFKKLLCVLVMLFATATAWAAVDVNKADQAALESVKGIGTKVSVRILDERKKGQFKDWADLMGRVKGIKGEI' A
#
# COMPACT_ATOMS: atom_id res chain seq x y z
N MET A 1 35.15 -20.60 -10.84
CA MET A 1 33.69 -20.86 -10.71
C MET A 1 33.01 -20.00 -9.64
N PHE A 2 33.74 -19.48 -8.64
CA PHE A 2 33.23 -18.58 -7.58
C PHE A 2 32.58 -17.26 -8.06
N LYS A 3 33.09 -16.68 -9.15
CA LYS A 3 32.57 -15.43 -9.72
C LYS A 3 31.12 -15.54 -10.23
N LYS A 4 30.72 -16.73 -10.71
CA LYS A 4 29.34 -16.99 -11.14
C LYS A 4 28.39 -17.11 -9.96
N LEU A 5 28.87 -17.69 -8.85
CA LEU A 5 28.09 -17.81 -7.61
C LEU A 5 27.85 -16.44 -6.95
N LEU A 6 28.85 -15.55 -7.00
CA LEU A 6 28.71 -14.19 -6.49
C LEU A 6 27.71 -13.36 -7.32
N CYS A 7 27.68 -13.52 -8.64
CA CYS A 7 26.68 -12.87 -9.49
C CYS A 7 25.24 -13.34 -9.21
N VAL A 8 25.04 -14.63 -8.93
CA VAL A 8 23.72 -15.16 -8.56
C VAL A 8 23.25 -14.61 -7.21
N LEU A 9 24.15 -14.48 -6.24
CA LEU A 9 23.83 -13.90 -4.94
C LEU A 9 23.43 -12.41 -5.04
N VAL A 10 24.11 -11.62 -5.88
CA VAL A 10 23.76 -10.20 -6.09
C VAL A 10 22.39 -10.04 -6.76
N MET A 11 22.01 -10.93 -7.69
CA MET A 11 20.68 -10.88 -8.32
C MET A 11 19.53 -11.24 -7.36
N LEU A 12 19.78 -12.11 -6.38
CA LEU A 12 18.78 -12.49 -5.35
C LEU A 12 18.49 -11.35 -4.35
N PHE A 13 19.44 -10.45 -4.11
CA PHE A 13 19.22 -9.27 -3.25
C PHE A 13 18.49 -8.12 -3.96
N ALA A 14 18.47 -8.10 -5.29
CA ALA A 14 17.79 -7.05 -6.07
C ALA A 14 16.25 -7.20 -6.10
N THR A 15 15.70 -8.36 -5.71
CA THR A 15 14.25 -8.61 -5.71
C THR A 15 13.59 -8.34 -4.36
N ALA A 16 14.34 -7.96 -3.33
CA ALA A 16 13.82 -7.80 -1.97
C ALA A 16 13.23 -6.40 -1.68
N THR A 17 13.30 -5.46 -2.62
CA THR A 17 12.63 -4.15 -2.48
C THR A 17 11.23 -4.18 -3.06
N ALA A 18 10.40 -5.13 -2.61
CA ALA A 18 8.96 -4.96 -2.68
C ALA A 18 8.60 -3.88 -1.66
N TRP A 19 8.65 -2.62 -2.08
CA TRP A 19 7.87 -1.58 -1.42
C TRP A 19 6.43 -2.08 -1.42
N ALA A 20 5.99 -2.55 -0.26
CA ALA A 20 4.62 -2.97 -0.04
C ALA A 20 3.74 -1.74 -0.23
N ALA A 21 3.38 -1.46 -1.48
CA ALA A 21 2.30 -0.56 -1.80
C ALA A 21 1.09 -1.14 -1.05
N VAL A 22 0.65 -0.42 -0.01
CA VAL A 22 -0.51 -0.80 0.77
C VAL A 22 -1.69 -0.77 -0.18
N ASP A 23 -2.06 -1.94 -0.69
CA ASP A 23 -3.22 -2.08 -1.56
C ASP A 23 -4.46 -1.82 -0.71
N VAL A 24 -5.09 -0.67 -0.90
CA VAL A 24 -6.30 -0.23 -0.18
C VAL A 24 -7.45 -1.26 -0.26
N ASN A 25 -7.45 -2.13 -1.27
CA ASN A 25 -8.44 -3.18 -1.42
C ASN A 25 -8.13 -4.43 -0.58
N LYS A 26 -6.89 -4.62 -0.14
CA LYS A 26 -6.43 -5.79 0.63
C LYS A 26 -5.90 -5.45 2.02
N ALA A 27 -5.55 -4.19 2.25
CA ALA A 27 -5.01 -3.70 3.50
C ALA A 27 -6.00 -3.92 4.65
N ASP A 28 -5.44 -4.22 5.81
CA ASP A 28 -6.16 -4.18 7.08
C ASP A 28 -6.14 -2.76 7.65
N GLN A 29 -6.88 -2.55 8.73
CA GLN A 29 -6.99 -1.23 9.34
C GLN A 29 -5.62 -0.67 9.76
N ALA A 30 -4.74 -1.52 10.31
CA ALA A 30 -3.41 -1.14 10.77
C ALA A 30 -2.49 -0.75 9.60
N ALA A 31 -2.53 -1.48 8.48
CA ALA A 31 -1.78 -1.14 7.28
C ALA A 31 -2.28 0.17 6.65
N LEU A 32 -3.59 0.43 6.67
CA LEU A 32 -4.13 1.71 6.23
C LEU A 32 -3.68 2.86 7.13
N GLU A 33 -3.69 2.67 8.45
CA GLU A 33 -3.20 3.66 9.42
C GLU A 33 -1.68 3.87 9.39
N SER A 34 -0.93 2.90 8.87
CA SER A 34 0.51 3.04 8.64
C SER A 34 0.84 4.05 7.53
N VAL A 35 -0.13 4.38 6.68
CA VAL A 35 0.03 5.40 5.64
C VAL A 35 -0.05 6.79 6.29
N LYS A 36 1.05 7.54 6.18
CA LYS A 36 1.14 8.92 6.68
C LYS A 36 -0.03 9.75 6.15
N GLY A 37 -0.85 10.29 7.06
CA GLY A 37 -2.04 11.09 6.71
C GLY A 37 -3.37 10.32 6.71
N ILE A 38 -3.36 9.00 6.89
CA ILE A 38 -4.55 8.17 7.12
C ILE A 38 -4.64 7.84 8.61
N GLY A 39 -5.60 8.43 9.32
CA GLY A 39 -5.89 8.09 10.72
C GLY A 39 -7.03 7.07 10.85
N THR A 40 -7.31 6.63 12.08
CA THR A 40 -8.35 5.63 12.40
C THR A 40 -9.73 5.94 11.82
N LYS A 41 -10.12 7.22 11.78
CA LYS A 41 -11.40 7.64 11.18
C LYS A 41 -11.44 7.42 9.66
N VAL A 42 -10.29 7.56 8.99
CA VAL A 42 -10.17 7.40 7.54
C VAL A 42 -10.05 5.93 7.19
N SER A 43 -9.26 5.14 7.93
CA SER A 43 -9.12 3.69 7.74
C SER A 43 -10.46 2.97 7.86
N VAL A 44 -11.28 3.30 8.87
CA VAL A 44 -12.64 2.75 9.02
C VAL A 44 -13.53 3.10 7.82
N ARG A 45 -13.48 4.33 7.33
CA ARG A 45 -14.23 4.73 6.12
C ARG A 45 -13.79 3.98 4.88
N ILE A 46 -12.48 3.76 4.69
CA ILE A 46 -11.94 2.96 3.59
C ILE A 46 -12.50 1.54 3.65
N LEU A 47 -12.52 0.93 4.84
CA LEU A 47 -13.07 -0.42 5.02
C LEU A 47 -14.58 -0.48 4.72
N ASP A 48 -15.35 0.52 5.13
CA ASP A 48 -16.79 0.58 4.84
C ASP A 48 -17.10 0.86 3.36
N GLU A 49 -16.35 1.75 2.72
CA GLU A 49 -16.47 2.00 1.29
C GLU A 49 -16.03 0.78 0.46
N ARG A 50 -15.00 0.05 0.91
CA ARG A 50 -14.57 -1.21 0.28
C ARG A 50 -15.67 -2.26 0.28
N LYS A 51 -16.53 -2.31 1.32
CA LYS A 51 -17.70 -3.23 1.35
C LYS A 51 -18.70 -2.93 0.23
N LYS A 52 -18.81 -1.66 -0.19
CA LYS A 52 -19.70 -1.24 -1.29
C LYS A 52 -19.10 -1.54 -2.66
N GLY A 53 -17.77 -1.65 -2.75
CA GLY A 53 -17.06 -1.97 -3.98
C GLY A 53 -15.59 -1.59 -3.89
N GLN A 54 -14.74 -2.37 -4.57
CA GLN A 54 -13.30 -2.13 -4.63
C GLN A 54 -12.98 -0.75 -5.22
N PHE A 55 -11.92 -0.13 -4.72
CA PHE A 55 -11.37 1.11 -5.25
C PHE A 55 -10.60 0.83 -6.53
N LYS A 56 -10.88 1.60 -7.57
CA LYS A 56 -10.22 1.44 -8.88
C LYS A 56 -8.83 2.07 -8.90
N ASP A 57 -8.71 3.25 -8.32
CA ASP A 57 -7.49 4.02 -8.28
C ASP A 57 -7.48 4.98 -7.07
N TRP A 58 -6.40 5.74 -6.94
CA TRP A 58 -6.23 6.72 -5.88
C TRP A 58 -7.24 7.86 -5.95
N ALA A 59 -7.69 8.26 -7.15
CA ALA A 59 -8.67 9.32 -7.31
C ALA A 59 -10.07 8.88 -6.84
N ASP A 60 -10.46 7.63 -7.14
CA ASP A 60 -11.67 6.99 -6.65
C ASP A 60 -11.67 6.86 -5.12
N LEU A 61 -10.54 6.45 -4.55
CA LEU A 61 -10.35 6.42 -3.10
C LEU A 61 -10.51 7.82 -2.49
N MET A 62 -9.81 8.84 -2.99
CA MET A 62 -9.92 10.22 -2.47
C MET A 62 -11.32 10.82 -2.66
N GLY A 63 -11.99 10.50 -3.78
CA GLY A 63 -13.35 10.96 -4.06
C GLY A 63 -14.39 10.37 -3.12
N ARG A 64 -14.24 9.08 -2.76
CA ARG A 64 -15.16 8.36 -1.88
C ARG A 64 -14.83 8.54 -0.41
N VAL A 65 -13.56 8.59 -0.06
CA VAL A 65 -13.05 8.67 1.31
C VAL A 65 -12.52 10.07 1.60
N LYS A 66 -13.40 10.92 2.12
CA LYS A 66 -13.03 12.28 2.55
C LYS A 66 -12.10 12.22 3.77
N GLY A 67 -11.02 13.01 3.73
CA GLY A 67 -10.11 13.20 4.88
C GLY A 67 -8.74 12.52 4.75
N ILE A 68 -8.42 11.92 3.61
CA ILE A 68 -7.06 11.53 3.27
C ILE A 68 -6.26 12.82 3.06
N LYS A 69 -5.39 13.18 4.01
CA LYS A 69 -4.43 14.27 3.83
C LYS A 69 -3.23 13.71 3.10
N GLY A 70 -3.25 13.77 1.77
CA GLY A 70 -2.00 13.71 1.02
C GLY A 70 -1.25 15.00 1.32
N GLU A 71 -0.17 14.93 2.09
CA GLU A 71 0.84 16.00 2.00
C GLU A 71 1.35 15.95 0.55
N ILE A 72 1.04 17.02 -0.18
CA ILE A 72 1.61 17.30 -1.51
C ILE A 72 3.09 17.64 -1.30
#